data_AF-A0A2V7VUN6-F1
#
_entry.id   AF-A0A2V7VUN6-F1
#
_cell.length_a   1.000
_cell.length_b   1.000
_cell.length_c   1.000
_cell.angle_alpha   90.00
_cell.angle_beta   90.00
_cell.angle_gamma   90.00
#
_symmetry.space_group_name_H-M   'P 1'
#
loop_
_entity.id
_entity.type
_entity.pdbx_description
1 polymer ?
#
loop_
_entity_poly.entity_id
_entity_poly.type
_entity_poly.pdbx_seq_one_letter_code
_entity_poly.pdbx_strand_id
1 'polypeptide(L)'
;MSLTSSVADAIALLASGGKIGTKALVGATIHAAAGGVVSWQNPESVAILITRVLLDLTTVSTGACTLDVGITTASAATSSDTLLDGIDANSAIGLFDHMNAALDTGTNAFAQKLAAGKWVTIDEKTGDATGLVGTLYIQYIPLAA
;
A
#
# COMPACT_ATOMS: atom_id res chain seq x y z
N MET A 1 -8.30 -10.78 15.36
CA MET A 1 -9.20 -9.62 15.26
C MET A 1 -10.61 -10.11 15.52
N SER A 2 -11.31 -9.59 16.55
CA SER A 2 -12.70 -9.97 16.78
C SER A 2 -13.59 -9.30 15.74
N LEU A 3 -14.67 -9.95 15.30
CA LEU A 3 -15.67 -9.33 14.42
C LEU A 3 -16.10 -7.96 14.96
N THR A 4 -16.28 -7.83 16.28
CA THR A 4 -16.65 -6.58 16.94
C THR A 4 -15.65 -5.43 16.76
N SER A 5 -14.34 -5.71 16.76
CA SER A 5 -13.32 -4.66 16.53
C SER A 5 -13.28 -4.24 15.06
N SER A 6 -13.50 -5.18 14.13
CA SER A 6 -13.54 -4.85 12.70
C SER A 6 -14.75 -4.01 12.29
N VAL A 7 -15.91 -4.17 12.93
CA VAL A 7 -17.08 -3.31 12.65
C VAL A 7 -16.89 -1.91 13.22
N ALA A 8 -16.26 -1.80 14.40
CA ALA A 8 -15.99 -0.50 15.03
C ALA A 8 -15.01 0.34 14.18
N ASP A 9 -13.96 -0.28 13.66
CA ASP A 9 -12.99 0.39 12.76
C ASP A 9 -13.65 0.84 11.45
N ALA A 10 -14.50 -0.01 10.86
CA ALA A 10 -15.23 0.35 9.65
C ALA A 10 -16.23 1.49 9.88
N ILE A 11 -16.94 1.50 11.01
CA ILE A 11 -17.84 2.59 11.38
C ILE A 11 -17.06 3.89 11.61
N ALA A 12 -15.91 3.84 12.28
CA ALA A 12 -15.06 5.01 12.51
C ALA A 12 -14.52 5.61 11.18
N LEU A 13 -14.12 4.75 10.24
CA LEU A 13 -13.71 5.20 8.90
C LEU A 13 -14.87 5.88 8.16
N LEU A 14 -16.04 5.25 8.13
CA LEU A 14 -17.21 5.82 7.44
C LEU A 14 -17.71 7.12 8.09
N ALA A 15 -17.74 7.19 9.43
CA ALA A 15 -18.18 8.36 10.18
C ALA A 15 -17.25 9.57 10.01
N SER A 16 -15.97 9.34 9.71
CA SER A 16 -15.00 10.39 9.40
C SER A 16 -15.00 10.83 7.92
N GLY A 17 -15.90 10.29 7.09
CA GLY A 17 -15.91 10.52 5.65
C GLY A 17 -14.80 9.77 4.92
N GLY A 18 -14.25 8.74 5.56
CA GLY A 18 -13.17 7.91 5.02
C GLY A 18 -13.59 7.14 3.78
N LYS A 19 -12.61 6.92 2.91
CA LYS A 19 -12.71 6.21 1.64
C LYS A 19 -11.63 5.14 1.56
N ILE A 20 -11.79 4.22 0.62
CA ILE A 20 -10.81 3.17 0.32
C ILE A 20 -10.38 3.30 -1.13
N GLY A 21 -9.10 3.58 -1.33
CA GLY A 21 -8.44 3.46 -2.63
C GLY A 21 -8.00 2.01 -2.85
N THR A 22 -8.03 1.54 -4.09
CA THR A 22 -7.57 0.20 -4.45
C THR A 22 -6.59 0.25 -5.62
N LYS A 23 -5.58 -0.61 -5.56
CA LYS A 23 -4.63 -0.83 -6.64
C LYS A 23 -4.41 -2.33 -6.80
N ALA A 24 -4.88 -2.89 -7.90
CA ALA A 24 -4.56 -4.26 -8.28
C ALA A 24 -3.07 -4.37 -8.60
N LEU A 25 -2.44 -5.42 -8.09
CA LEU A 25 -1.04 -5.76 -8.31
C LEU A 25 -0.95 -6.98 -9.21
N VAL A 26 -0.20 -6.83 -10.30
CA VAL A 26 0.13 -7.90 -11.24
C VAL A 26 1.64 -7.87 -11.40
N GLY A 27 2.30 -8.96 -11.00
CA GLY A 27 3.75 -9.04 -10.89
C GLY A 27 4.50 -8.64 -12.15
N ALA A 28 4.07 -9.17 -13.31
CA ALA A 28 4.66 -8.84 -14.60
C ALA A 28 4.56 -7.34 -14.94
N THR A 29 3.49 -6.66 -14.49
CA THR A 29 3.32 -5.21 -14.68
C THR A 29 4.27 -4.42 -13.78
N ILE A 30 4.50 -4.87 -12.55
CA ILE A 30 5.44 -4.25 -11.62
C ILE A 30 6.86 -4.39 -12.17
N HIS A 31 7.27 -5.62 -12.50
CA HIS A 31 8.61 -5.91 -13.01
C HIS A 31 8.93 -5.16 -14.31
N ALA A 32 7.95 -5.06 -15.23
CA ALA A 32 8.13 -4.33 -16.49
C ALA A 32 8.07 -2.80 -16.36
N ALA A 33 7.66 -2.27 -15.21
CA ALA A 33 7.56 -0.83 -15.00
C ALA A 33 8.94 -0.19 -14.85
N ALA A 34 9.03 1.10 -15.19
CA ALA A 34 10.28 1.84 -15.03
C ALA A 34 10.71 1.84 -13.55
N GLY A 35 11.87 1.24 -13.27
CA GLY A 35 12.39 1.10 -11.91
C GLY A 35 11.64 0.09 -11.04
N GLY A 36 10.78 -0.77 -11.62
CA GLY A 36 10.00 -1.75 -10.85
C GLY A 36 8.85 -1.13 -10.07
N VAL A 37 8.38 0.07 -10.44
CA VAL A 37 7.43 0.87 -9.66
C VAL A 37 6.08 1.00 -10.34
N VAL A 38 5.02 0.66 -9.62
CA VAL A 38 3.64 1.04 -9.98
C VAL A 38 3.07 1.98 -8.93
N SER A 39 2.19 2.89 -9.34
CA SER A 39 1.63 3.89 -8.43
C SER A 39 0.11 3.89 -8.38
N TRP A 40 -0.41 4.34 -7.24
CA TRP A 40 -1.77 4.85 -7.07
C TRP A 40 -1.69 6.35 -6.78
N GLN A 41 -2.37 7.16 -7.59
CA GLN A 41 -2.41 8.62 -7.38
C GLN A 41 -3.60 8.97 -6.50
N ASN A 42 -3.41 9.90 -5.56
CA ASN A 42 -4.50 10.49 -4.80
C ASN A 42 -5.57 11.06 -5.77
N PRO A 43 -6.80 10.50 -5.78
CA PRO A 43 -7.85 10.90 -6.71
C PRO A 43 -8.61 12.15 -6.24
N GLU A 44 -8.42 12.56 -4.99
CA GLU A 44 -9.07 13.74 -4.44
C GLU A 44 -8.38 15.01 -4.94
N SER A 45 -9.15 16.08 -5.11
CA SER A 45 -8.61 17.41 -5.43
C SER A 45 -7.92 18.10 -4.26
N VAL A 46 -7.87 17.45 -3.10
CA VAL A 46 -7.33 17.93 -1.83
C VAL A 46 -6.30 16.94 -1.29
N ALA A 47 -5.53 17.37 -0.29
CA ALA A 47 -4.69 16.44 0.45
C ALA A 47 -5.57 15.41 1.21
N ILE A 48 -5.04 14.21 1.39
CA ILE A 48 -5.68 13.14 2.14
C ILE A 48 -4.80 12.76 3.34
N LEU A 49 -5.44 12.26 4.40
CA LEU A 49 -4.77 11.55 5.48
C LEU A 49 -4.92 10.05 5.24
N ILE A 50 -3.83 9.38 4.89
CA ILE A 50 -3.77 7.92 4.81
C ILE A 50 -3.70 7.38 6.24
N THR A 51 -4.72 6.62 6.61
CA THR A 51 -4.88 6.08 7.97
C THR A 51 -4.40 4.64 8.07
N ARG A 52 -4.40 3.88 6.97
CA ARG A 52 -3.92 2.49 6.93
C ARG A 52 -3.69 2.04 5.50
N VAL A 53 -2.66 1.23 5.29
CA VAL A 53 -2.44 0.50 4.03
C VAL A 53 -2.42 -0.99 4.31
N LEU A 54 -3.14 -1.75 3.48
CA LEU A 54 -3.20 -3.19 3.53
C LEU A 54 -2.74 -3.76 2.18
N LEU A 55 -1.80 -4.68 2.20
CA LEU A 55 -1.41 -5.47 1.04
C LEU A 55 -1.99 -6.88 1.21
N ASP A 56 -2.99 -7.21 0.41
CA ASP A 56 -3.55 -8.55 0.32
C ASP A 56 -2.89 -9.29 -0.83
N LEU A 57 -1.88 -10.10 -0.50
CA LEU A 57 -1.16 -10.90 -1.48
C LEU A 57 -1.82 -12.26 -1.60
N THR A 58 -2.34 -12.58 -2.79
CA THR A 58 -3.11 -13.81 -3.06
C THR A 58 -2.33 -14.84 -3.87
N THR A 59 -1.22 -14.44 -4.51
CA THR A 59 -0.29 -15.33 -5.20
C THR A 59 1.12 -14.78 -5.04
N VAL A 60 2.05 -15.63 -4.62
CA VAL A 60 3.47 -15.27 -4.50
C VAL A 60 4.13 -15.11 -5.87
N SER A 61 5.19 -14.33 -5.89
CA SER A 61 6.14 -14.25 -7.01
C SER A 61 6.82 -15.60 -7.26
N THR A 62 7.22 -15.86 -8.50
CA THR A 62 7.89 -17.11 -8.89
C THR A 62 9.36 -17.16 -8.52
N GLY A 63 9.99 -16.01 -8.27
CA GLY A 63 11.36 -15.88 -7.79
C GLY A 63 11.41 -15.07 -6.49
N ALA A 64 12.59 -14.95 -5.88
CA ALA A 64 12.75 -14.08 -4.72
C ALA A 64 12.28 -12.66 -5.07
N CYS A 65 11.47 -12.04 -4.23
CA CYS A 65 10.93 -10.71 -4.44
C CYS A 65 10.62 -10.05 -3.10
N THR A 66 11.01 -8.80 -2.95
CA THR A 66 10.54 -7.96 -1.84
C THR A 66 9.80 -6.75 -2.37
N LEU A 67 8.69 -6.40 -1.71
CA LEU A 67 7.90 -5.22 -2.03
C LEU A 67 8.04 -4.14 -0.96
N ASP A 68 8.25 -2.91 -1.41
CA ASP A 68 8.12 -1.71 -0.59
C ASP A 68 6.89 -0.92 -1.04
N VAL A 69 6.25 -0.25 -0.08
CA VAL A 69 5.14 0.68 -0.33
C VAL A 69 5.39 1.96 0.43
N GLY A 70 5.16 3.10 -0.22
CA GLY A 70 5.40 4.40 0.42
C GLY A 70 4.79 5.56 -0.32
N ILE A 71 4.92 6.75 0.25
CA ILE A 71 4.44 7.99 -0.37
C ILE A 71 5.56 8.75 -1.04
N THR A 72 5.28 9.36 -2.19
CA THR A 72 6.25 10.21 -2.87
C THR A 72 5.63 11.48 -3.45
N THR A 73 6.40 12.56 -3.39
CA THR A 73 6.05 13.86 -3.98
C THR A 73 6.76 14.13 -5.31
N ALA A 74 7.76 13.31 -5.65
CA ALA A 74 8.68 13.55 -6.76
C ALA A 74 8.14 13.06 -8.10
N SER A 75 7.80 11.77 -8.20
CA SER A 75 7.30 11.14 -9.43
C SER A 75 6.53 9.87 -9.12
N ALA A 76 5.63 9.47 -10.03
CA ALA A 76 4.92 8.19 -9.97
C ALA A 76 5.82 6.96 -10.07
N ALA A 77 7.09 7.12 -10.47
CA ALA A 77 8.09 6.05 -10.56
C ALA A 77 9.18 6.14 -9.49
N THR A 78 9.00 7.00 -8.48
CA THR A 78 9.97 7.11 -7.37
C THR A 78 9.65 6.10 -6.29
N SER A 79 10.58 5.19 -6.01
CA SER A 79 10.43 4.22 -4.95
C SER A 79 10.34 4.85 -3.56
N SER A 80 9.57 4.24 -2.65
CA SER A 80 9.39 4.67 -1.28
C SER A 80 8.95 3.50 -0.39
N ASP A 81 9.49 3.45 0.83
CA ASP A 81 9.28 2.41 1.84
C ASP A 81 8.64 2.97 3.11
N THR A 82 7.95 4.11 3.03
CA THR A 82 7.45 4.81 4.22
C THR A 82 6.18 4.19 4.81
N LEU A 83 5.52 3.23 4.15
CA LEU A 83 4.27 2.61 4.62
C LEU A 83 4.46 1.12 4.90
N LEU A 84 4.92 0.34 3.93
CA LEU A 84 5.34 -1.06 4.11
C LEU A 84 6.78 -1.18 3.66
N ASP A 85 7.59 -1.89 4.43
CA ASP A 85 9.00 -2.07 4.15
C ASP A 85 9.30 -3.58 4.03
N GLY A 86 9.94 -3.99 2.93
CA GLY A 86 10.57 -5.29 2.81
C GLY A 86 9.62 -6.49 2.86
N ILE A 87 8.39 -6.36 2.36
CA ILE A 87 7.44 -7.48 2.35
C ILE A 87 7.97 -8.60 1.43
N ASP A 88 8.26 -9.76 2.00
CA ASP A 88 8.65 -10.94 1.23
C ASP A 88 7.46 -11.48 0.43
N ALA A 89 7.47 -11.18 -0.86
CA ALA A 89 6.44 -11.55 -1.80
C ALA A 89 6.67 -12.92 -2.44
N ASN A 90 7.68 -13.69 -1.98
CA ASN A 90 7.97 -15.03 -2.48
C ASN A 90 7.61 -16.12 -1.46
N SER A 91 7.79 -15.87 -0.17
CA SER A 91 7.65 -16.93 0.86
C SER A 91 6.25 -17.11 1.43
N ALA A 92 5.36 -16.12 1.35
CA ALA A 92 4.02 -16.23 1.93
C ALA A 92 2.94 -15.44 1.18
N ILE A 93 1.76 -16.06 1.08
CA ILE A 93 0.47 -15.42 0.78
C ILE A 93 -0.08 -14.87 2.10
N GLY A 94 -0.67 -13.69 2.10
CA GLY A 94 -1.24 -13.13 3.31
C GLY A 94 -1.66 -11.67 3.22
N LEU A 95 -2.23 -11.21 4.32
CA LEU A 95 -2.58 -9.82 4.53
C LEU A 95 -1.47 -9.15 5.35
N PHE A 96 -0.79 -8.19 4.73
CA PHE A 96 0.19 -7.33 5.37
C PHE A 96 -0.44 -5.98 5.69
N ASP A 97 -0.06 -5.41 6.82
CA ASP A 97 -0.72 -4.23 7.38
C ASP A 97 0.29 -3.28 7.98
N HIS A 98 0.36 -2.10 7.39
CA HIS A 98 1.29 -1.03 7.73
C HIS A 98 1.14 -0.55 9.18
N MET A 99 -0.07 -0.66 9.75
CA MET A 99 -0.31 -0.28 11.15
C MET A 99 0.00 -1.39 12.16
N ASN A 100 0.39 -2.57 11.68
CA ASN A 100 0.76 -3.69 12.53
C ASN A 100 2.23 -4.01 12.34
N ALA A 101 3.07 -3.59 13.30
CA ALA A 101 4.52 -3.83 13.28
C ALA A 101 4.92 -5.32 13.34
N ALA A 102 3.98 -6.25 13.56
CA ALA A 102 4.26 -7.69 13.39
C ALA A 102 4.04 -8.19 11.95
N LEU A 103 3.39 -7.39 11.11
CA LEU A 103 3.05 -7.67 9.71
C LEU A 103 3.72 -6.70 8.72
N ASP A 104 4.50 -5.75 9.24
CA ASP A 104 5.43 -4.88 8.51
C ASP A 104 6.83 -5.13 9.06
N THR A 105 7.86 -5.12 8.21
CA THR A 105 9.25 -5.34 8.67
C THR A 105 9.94 -4.03 9.11
N GLY A 106 9.32 -2.87 8.83
CA GLY A 106 9.81 -1.55 9.19
C GLY A 106 9.17 -0.91 10.43
N THR A 107 9.50 0.36 10.68
CA THR A 107 8.94 1.18 11.77
C THR A 107 7.96 2.24 11.24
N ASN A 108 7.04 1.82 10.37
CA ASN A 108 6.22 2.73 9.57
C ASN A 108 4.76 2.88 10.03
N ALA A 109 4.42 2.31 11.20
CA ALA A 109 3.06 2.24 11.76
C ALA A 109 2.52 3.59 12.28
N PHE A 110 2.35 4.56 11.39
CA PHE A 110 1.72 5.85 11.66
C PHE A 110 0.98 6.39 10.43
N ALA A 111 -0.01 7.25 10.67
CA ALA A 111 -0.81 7.88 9.61
C ALA A 111 0.00 8.95 8.88
N GLN A 112 -0.20 9.09 7.57
CA GLN A 112 0.59 9.99 6.73
C GLN A 112 -0.28 10.88 5.84
N LYS A 113 0.17 12.11 5.63
CA LYS A 113 -0.50 13.03 4.71
C LYS A 113 0.03 12.86 3.30
N LEU A 114 -0.87 12.79 2.32
CA LEU A 114 -0.53 12.77 0.90
C LEU A 114 -1.22 13.95 0.21
N ALA A 115 -0.44 14.79 -0.47
CA ALA A 115 -1.00 15.94 -1.19
C ALA A 115 -1.84 15.52 -2.41
N ALA A 116 -2.70 16.42 -2.89
CA ALA A 116 -3.46 16.23 -4.13
C ALA A 116 -2.50 15.95 -5.31
N GLY A 117 -2.86 14.98 -6.15
CA GLY A 117 -2.07 14.60 -7.32
C GLY A 117 -0.72 13.92 -7.01
N LYS A 118 -0.44 13.58 -5.74
CA LYS A 118 0.75 12.80 -5.35
C LYS A 118 0.44 11.31 -5.21
N TRP A 119 1.48 10.50 -5.05
CA TRP A 119 1.38 9.06 -5.26
C TRP A 119 1.72 8.25 -4.02
N VAL A 120 1.01 7.14 -3.86
CA VAL A 120 1.49 5.94 -3.17
C VAL A 120 2.16 5.06 -4.22
N THR A 121 3.39 4.64 -3.99
CA THR A 121 4.15 3.75 -4.89
C THR A 121 4.27 2.37 -4.29
N ILE A 122 4.34 1.37 -5.17
CA ILE A 122 4.56 -0.03 -4.86
C ILE A 122 5.74 -0.46 -5.72
N ASP A 123 6.81 -0.88 -5.08
CA ASP A 123 8.11 -1.06 -5.70
C ASP A 123 8.56 -2.51 -5.55
N GLU A 124 8.98 -3.12 -6.66
CA GLU A 124 9.85 -4.29 -6.62
C GLU A 124 11.22 -3.85 -6.11
N LYS A 125 11.40 -3.87 -4.79
CA LYS A 125 12.62 -3.39 -4.16
C LYS A 125 13.81 -4.28 -4.50
N THR A 126 13.57 -5.59 -4.49
CA THR A 126 14.57 -6.57 -4.94
C THR A 126 13.90 -7.72 -5.68
N GLY A 127 14.67 -8.37 -6.54
CA GLY A 127 14.29 -9.65 -7.12
C GLY A 127 13.44 -9.53 -8.38
N ASP A 128 12.38 -10.33 -8.47
CA ASP A 128 11.48 -10.40 -9.62
C ASP A 128 10.04 -10.65 -9.14
N ALA A 129 9.18 -9.65 -9.28
CA ALA A 129 7.78 -9.70 -8.88
C ALA A 129 6.94 -10.57 -9.81
N THR A 130 7.48 -11.08 -10.94
CA THR A 130 6.74 -11.92 -11.88
C THR A 130 6.01 -13.06 -11.17
N GLY A 131 4.77 -13.31 -11.60
CA GLY A 131 3.90 -14.32 -11.01
C GLY A 131 3.08 -13.87 -9.80
N LEU A 132 3.49 -12.78 -9.12
CA LEU A 132 2.72 -12.27 -7.98
C LEU A 132 1.36 -11.70 -8.40
N VAL A 133 0.35 -11.92 -7.56
CA VAL A 133 -0.98 -11.29 -7.67
C VAL A 133 -1.41 -10.83 -6.29
N GLY A 134 -1.90 -9.59 -6.21
CA GLY A 134 -2.41 -9.04 -4.96
C GLY A 134 -3.22 -7.77 -5.16
N THR A 135 -3.66 -7.17 -4.07
CA THR A 135 -4.33 -5.86 -4.07
C THR A 135 -3.84 -5.03 -2.91
N LEU A 136 -3.47 -3.77 -3.21
CA LEU A 136 -3.24 -2.77 -2.19
C LEU A 136 -4.54 -2.02 -1.90
N TYR A 137 -4.92 -1.95 -0.63
CA TYR A 137 -6.03 -1.15 -0.13
C TYR A 137 -5.48 0.02 0.68
N ILE A 138 -5.94 1.23 0.39
CA ILE A 138 -5.47 2.47 1.01
C ILE A 138 -6.68 3.11 1.70
N GLN A 139 -6.74 3.02 3.02
CA GLN A 139 -7.76 3.71 3.80
C GLN A 139 -7.30 5.16 4.01
N TYR A 140 -8.17 6.11 3.67
CA TYR A 140 -7.84 7.53 3.80
C TYR A 140 -9.06 8.39 4.09
N ILE A 141 -8.81 9.59 4.61
CA ILE A 141 -9.80 10.64 4.84
C ILE A 141 -9.40 11.87 4.00
N PRO A 142 -10.26 12.38 3.11
CA PRO A 142 -10.03 13.66 2.45
C PRO A 142 -9.99 14.80 3.47
N LEU A 143 -8.97 15.65 3.38
CA LEU A 143 -8.91 16.84 4.24
C LEU A 143 -9.86 17.91 3.70
N ALA A 144 -10.40 18.75 4.58
CA ALA A 144 -11.17 19.91 4.15
C ALA A 144 -10.31 20.80 3.22
N ALA A 145 -10.94 21.33 2.19
CA ALA A 145 -10.33 22.29 1.28
C ALA A 145 -10.01 23.62 1.98
#